data_AF-A0A1G1IKF5-F1
#
_entry.id   AF-A0A1G1IKF5-F1
#
_cell.length_a   1.000
_cell.length_b   1.000
_cell.length_c   1.000
_cell.angle_alpha   90.00
_cell.angle_beta   90.00
_cell.angle_gamma   90.00
#
_symmetry.space_group_name_H-M   'P 1'
#
loop_
_entity.id
_entity.type
_entity.pdbx_description
1 polymer ?
#
loop_
_entity_poly.entity_id
_entity_poly.type
_entity_poly.pdbx_seq_one_letter_code
_entity_poly.pdbx_strand_id
1 'polypeptide(L)'
;MSKGKKILTLAGLLLIPALFSACTSVHQPTSGFLGDYSSLEKGQAFKQERVAGGVDLTKYQKIKVHPVEIERFQNPYKEYSEDEIRNLAFELQTALEKVLSEKYEILGEKDKPDKQTLVISPALVYATSPEWIINAATFWLIGFQFSKGSVAFEAKLSDGGTGREIAAVAEERKGGGGVADIKSLLIGGFFRFIHAEGAFTRWGKNFDKMTSPLTN
;
A
#
# COMPACT_ATOMS: atom_id res chain seq x y z
N MET A 1 -27.84 75.03 13.51
CA MET A 1 -28.33 74.96 12.11
C MET A 1 -27.51 73.93 11.34
N SER A 2 -28.20 73.07 10.57
CA SER A 2 -27.71 72.21 9.46
C SER A 2 -26.64 71.14 9.75
N LYS A 3 -26.98 69.85 9.92
CA LYS A 3 -27.36 68.81 8.93
C LYS A 3 -26.21 68.31 8.02
N GLY A 4 -26.01 66.99 8.06
CA GLY A 4 -25.54 66.16 6.93
C GLY A 4 -24.16 65.53 7.14
N LYS A 5 -23.90 64.25 6.91
CA LYS A 5 -24.70 63.13 6.36
C LYS A 5 -24.12 61.84 6.96
N LYS A 6 -25.00 60.96 7.42
CA LYS A 6 -24.69 59.53 7.61
C LYS A 6 -24.48 58.92 6.22
N ILE A 7 -23.31 58.34 5.97
CA ILE A 7 -23.14 57.37 4.88
C ILE A 7 -22.94 56.02 5.54
N LEU A 8 -23.82 55.13 5.09
CA LEU A 8 -24.13 53.81 5.57
C LEU A 8 -23.86 52.91 4.37
N THR A 9 -22.84 52.04 4.41
CA THR A 9 -22.80 50.91 3.47
C THR A 9 -21.91 49.78 3.96
N LEU A 10 -22.58 48.75 4.49
CA LEU A 10 -22.25 47.32 4.44
C LEU A 10 -20.75 46.96 4.38
N ALA A 11 -20.17 46.69 5.56
CA ALA A 11 -19.06 45.76 5.66
C ALA A 11 -19.58 44.38 5.21
N GLY A 12 -19.21 43.99 4.00
CA GLY A 12 -19.57 42.73 3.37
C GLY A 12 -19.13 41.54 4.20
N LEU A 13 -20.10 40.92 4.84
CA LEU A 13 -20.06 39.55 5.31
C LEU A 13 -19.94 38.63 4.08
N LEU A 14 -18.73 38.45 3.57
CA LEU A 14 -18.44 37.54 2.45
C LEU A 14 -17.13 36.79 2.72
N LEU A 15 -17.12 36.08 3.85
CA LEU A 15 -16.12 35.08 4.19
C LEU A 15 -16.88 33.79 4.50
N ILE A 16 -16.44 32.69 3.86
CA ILE A 16 -16.95 31.31 3.88
C ILE A 16 -17.93 31.04 2.72
N PRO A 17 -17.56 30.24 1.68
CA PRO A 17 -16.93 28.92 1.84
C PRO A 17 -15.86 28.59 0.78
N ALA A 18 -14.57 28.75 1.11
CA ALA A 18 -13.46 28.18 0.32
C ALA A 18 -12.87 26.90 0.96
N LEU A 19 -13.57 26.27 1.91
CA LEU A 19 -13.10 25.07 2.61
C LEU A 19 -13.59 23.75 2.00
N PHE A 20 -14.26 23.76 0.85
CA PHE A 20 -14.76 22.54 0.18
C PHE A 20 -13.95 22.11 -1.04
N SER A 21 -12.76 22.66 -1.27
CA SER A 21 -11.91 22.24 -2.39
C SER A 21 -10.74 21.40 -1.91
N ALA A 22 -10.95 20.09 -1.85
CA ALA A 22 -9.97 19.06 -2.23
C ALA A 22 -10.41 17.68 -1.71
N CYS A 23 -11.45 17.08 -2.31
CA CYS A 23 -11.43 15.63 -2.48
C CYS A 23 -10.35 15.33 -3.54
N THR A 24 -9.07 15.49 -3.20
CA THR A 24 -7.99 14.98 -4.06
C THR A 24 -8.08 13.47 -3.97
N SER A 25 -8.76 12.87 -4.94
CA SER A 25 -8.52 11.50 -5.34
C SER A 25 -7.02 11.39 -5.59
N VAL A 26 -6.29 10.83 -4.63
CA VAL A 26 -4.88 10.52 -4.84
C VAL A 26 -4.90 9.42 -5.89
N HIS A 27 -4.58 9.78 -7.14
CA HIS A 27 -4.39 8.83 -8.21
C HIS A 27 -3.29 7.87 -7.78
N GLN A 28 -3.66 6.64 -7.42
CA GLN A 28 -2.71 5.60 -7.09
C GLN A 28 -2.13 5.08 -8.41
N PRO A 29 -0.81 4.85 -8.49
CA PRO A 29 -0.22 4.26 -9.69
C PRO A 29 -0.85 2.88 -9.92
N THR A 30 -1.48 2.71 -11.08
CA THR A 30 -2.03 1.44 -11.56
C THR A 30 -1.13 0.86 -12.64
N SER A 31 -0.79 -0.42 -12.55
CA SER A 31 0.03 -1.13 -13.53
C SER A 31 -0.76 -1.69 -14.72
N GLY A 32 -2.06 -1.89 -14.55
CA GLY A 32 -2.89 -2.71 -15.44
C GLY A 32 -2.91 -4.20 -15.07
N PHE A 33 -2.27 -4.63 -13.96
CA PHE A 33 -2.26 -6.04 -13.54
C PHE A 33 -3.65 -6.57 -13.20
N LEU A 34 -4.50 -5.78 -12.54
CA LEU A 34 -5.88 -6.17 -12.19
C LEU A 34 -6.89 -6.07 -13.34
N GLY A 35 -6.52 -5.49 -14.48
CA GLY A 35 -7.40 -5.32 -15.65
C GLY A 35 -8.54 -4.29 -15.48
N ASP A 36 -9.30 -4.33 -14.38
CA ASP A 36 -10.41 -3.42 -14.10
C ASP A 36 -10.41 -2.88 -12.65
N TYR A 37 -9.89 -1.67 -12.49
CA TYR A 37 -9.86 -0.93 -11.22
C TYR A 37 -11.18 -0.24 -10.89
N SER A 38 -12.09 -0.06 -11.85
CA SER A 38 -13.36 0.66 -11.61
C SER A 38 -14.26 -0.06 -10.62
N SER A 39 -14.03 -1.36 -10.48
CA SER A 39 -14.70 -2.23 -9.53
C SER A 39 -14.14 -2.14 -8.10
N LEU A 40 -12.98 -1.51 -7.89
CA LEU A 40 -12.37 -1.38 -6.57
C LEU A 40 -13.02 -0.23 -5.79
N GLU A 41 -13.32 -0.51 -4.52
CA GLU A 41 -13.88 0.47 -3.60
C GLU A 41 -12.97 0.64 -2.38
N LYS A 42 -13.24 1.66 -1.57
CA LYS A 42 -12.48 1.83 -0.33
C LYS A 42 -12.79 0.68 0.62
N GLY A 43 -11.76 -0.09 0.93
CA GLY A 43 -11.83 -1.26 1.80
C GLY A 43 -11.71 -1.00 3.29
N GLN A 44 -11.90 -2.07 4.06
CA GLN A 44 -11.59 -2.09 5.49
C GLN A 44 -10.15 -2.55 5.77
N ALA A 45 -9.60 -3.40 4.91
CA ALA A 45 -8.23 -3.91 5.05
C ALA A 45 -7.26 -3.13 4.17
N PHE A 46 -7.60 -2.91 2.91
CA PHE A 46 -6.80 -2.14 1.96
C PHE A 46 -7.47 -0.81 1.59
N LYS A 47 -6.66 0.14 1.09
CA LYS A 47 -7.18 1.43 0.61
C LYS A 47 -8.14 1.25 -0.56
N GLN A 48 -7.83 0.32 -1.45
CA GLN A 48 -8.69 -0.10 -2.54
C GLN A 48 -8.77 -1.62 -2.52
N GLU A 49 -9.98 -2.13 -2.35
CA GLU A 49 -10.27 -3.55 -2.47
C GLU A 49 -11.66 -3.77 -3.07
N ARG A 50 -11.82 -4.91 -3.73
CA ARG A 50 -13.13 -5.46 -4.05
C ARG A 50 -13.14 -6.90 -3.58
N VAL A 51 -14.23 -7.29 -2.93
CA VAL A 51 -14.56 -8.70 -2.65
C VAL A 51 -15.82 -9.03 -3.43
N ALA A 52 -15.79 -10.14 -4.17
CA ALA A 52 -16.96 -10.62 -4.89
C ALA A 52 -18.10 -10.96 -3.90
N GLY A 53 -19.33 -10.61 -4.28
CA GLY A 53 -20.50 -10.84 -3.42
C GLY A 53 -20.67 -12.31 -3.03
N GLY A 54 -21.03 -12.56 -1.76
CA GLY A 54 -21.29 -13.90 -1.23
C GLY A 54 -20.06 -14.77 -1.03
N VAL A 55 -18.84 -14.21 -1.11
CA VAL A 55 -17.60 -14.93 -0.78
C VAL A 55 -17.38 -14.92 0.72
N ASP A 56 -17.23 -16.12 1.29
CA ASP A 56 -16.70 -16.31 2.64
C ASP A 56 -15.17 -16.50 2.55
N LEU A 57 -14.42 -15.49 2.99
CA LEU A 57 -12.96 -15.53 3.04
C LEU A 57 -12.42 -16.28 4.27
N THR A 58 -13.27 -16.55 5.27
CA THR A 58 -12.85 -17.23 6.50
C THR A 58 -12.72 -18.75 6.34
N LYS A 59 -13.27 -19.31 5.25
CA LYS A 59 -13.22 -20.75 4.95
C LYS A 59 -11.82 -21.26 4.59
N TYR A 60 -10.90 -20.38 4.20
CA TYR A 60 -9.58 -20.76 3.71
C TYR A 60 -8.65 -21.07 4.88
N GLN A 61 -7.96 -22.21 4.81
CA GLN A 61 -7.02 -22.67 5.84
C GLN A 61 -5.58 -22.66 5.34
N LYS A 62 -5.41 -22.58 4.01
CA LYS A 62 -4.14 -22.64 3.33
C LYS A 62 -3.97 -21.43 2.44
N ILE A 63 -2.74 -20.95 2.32
CA ILE A 63 -2.39 -19.85 1.44
C ILE A 63 -1.35 -20.34 0.43
N LYS A 64 -1.53 -20.01 -0.84
CA LYS A 64 -0.45 -20.07 -1.83
C LYS A 64 -0.16 -18.66 -2.31
N VAL A 65 1.03 -18.17 -2.05
CA VAL A 65 1.52 -16.91 -2.62
C VAL A 65 2.25 -17.27 -3.91
N HIS A 66 1.80 -16.73 -5.04
CA HIS A 66 2.55 -16.86 -6.29
C HIS A 66 3.77 -15.94 -6.30
N PRO A 67 4.79 -16.25 -7.11
CA PRO A 67 5.88 -15.31 -7.37
C PRO A 67 5.34 -13.93 -7.74
N VAL A 68 5.93 -12.90 -7.16
CA VAL A 68 5.52 -11.51 -7.39
C VAL A 68 5.83 -11.12 -8.84
N GLU A 69 4.79 -10.68 -9.55
CA GLU A 69 4.85 -10.17 -10.92
C GLU A 69 5.59 -8.82 -10.95
N ILE A 70 6.48 -8.61 -11.93
CA ILE A 70 7.29 -7.38 -12.08
C ILE A 70 7.38 -6.85 -13.52
N GLU A 71 6.80 -7.53 -14.51
CA GLU A 71 6.76 -7.12 -15.92
C GLU A 71 6.15 -5.73 -16.09
N ARG A 72 5.19 -5.36 -15.24
CA ARG A 72 4.53 -4.06 -15.23
C ARG A 72 5.10 -3.08 -14.21
N PHE A 73 6.27 -3.38 -13.64
CA PHE A 73 6.93 -2.50 -12.69
C PHE A 73 7.31 -1.17 -13.36
N GLN A 74 6.85 -0.06 -12.80
CA GLN A 74 7.10 1.28 -13.32
C GLN A 74 8.36 1.85 -12.67
N ASN A 75 9.41 1.99 -13.49
CA ASN A 75 10.70 2.55 -13.09
C ASN A 75 11.09 3.78 -13.94
N PRO A 76 10.27 4.84 -13.95
CA PRO A 76 10.41 5.94 -14.92
C PRO A 76 11.75 6.68 -14.80
N TYR A 77 12.33 6.71 -13.60
CA TYR A 77 13.60 7.38 -13.31
C TYR A 77 14.81 6.44 -13.30
N LYS A 78 14.62 5.15 -13.62
CA LYS A 78 15.66 4.11 -13.56
C LYS A 78 16.38 4.07 -12.20
N GLU A 79 15.64 4.33 -11.13
CA GLU A 79 16.18 4.35 -9.77
C GLU A 79 16.62 2.95 -9.34
N TYR A 80 15.93 1.92 -9.82
CA TYR A 80 16.20 0.52 -9.49
C TYR A 80 16.79 -0.23 -10.68
N SER A 81 17.79 -1.06 -10.43
CA SER A 81 18.22 -2.09 -11.37
C SER A 81 17.25 -3.26 -11.38
N GLU A 82 17.32 -4.09 -12.42
CA GLU A 82 16.51 -5.31 -12.54
C GLU A 82 16.70 -6.27 -11.36
N ASP A 83 17.93 -6.40 -10.84
CA ASP A 83 18.21 -7.26 -9.68
C ASP A 83 17.60 -6.68 -8.40
N GLU A 84 17.59 -5.35 -8.25
CA GLU A 84 16.95 -4.70 -7.11
C GLU A 84 15.41 -4.84 -7.16
N ILE A 85 14.81 -4.77 -8.36
CA ILE A 85 13.37 -5.02 -8.53
C ILE A 85 13.04 -6.48 -8.18
N ARG A 86 13.85 -7.44 -8.65
CA ARG A 86 13.71 -8.85 -8.28
C ARG A 86 13.86 -9.08 -6.78
N ASN A 87 14.81 -8.42 -6.14
CA ASN A 87 15.00 -8.51 -4.69
C ASN A 87 13.79 -7.94 -3.94
N LEU A 88 13.26 -6.78 -4.34
CA LEU A 88 12.04 -6.22 -3.77
C LEU A 88 10.83 -7.15 -3.92
N ALA A 89 10.69 -7.77 -5.08
CA ALA A 89 9.63 -8.74 -5.36
C ALA A 89 9.76 -9.98 -4.45
N PHE A 90 10.98 -10.50 -4.29
CA PHE A 90 11.28 -11.60 -3.38
C PHE A 90 11.01 -11.23 -1.91
N GLU A 91 11.39 -10.02 -1.48
CA GLU A 91 11.11 -9.50 -0.14
C GLU A 91 9.60 -9.36 0.12
N LEU A 92 8.83 -8.87 -0.85
CA LEU A 92 7.37 -8.80 -0.75
C LEU A 92 6.78 -10.20 -0.58
N GLN A 93 7.16 -11.16 -1.43
CA GLN A 93 6.68 -12.54 -1.31
C GLN A 93 7.00 -13.12 0.07
N THR A 94 8.26 -12.99 0.50
CA THR A 94 8.74 -13.51 1.78
C THR A 94 7.97 -12.89 2.96
N ALA A 95 7.72 -11.58 2.91
CA ALA A 95 6.97 -10.89 3.95
C ALA A 95 5.51 -11.34 4.01
N LEU A 96 4.86 -11.55 2.87
CA LEU A 96 3.50 -12.09 2.80
C LEU A 96 3.43 -13.49 3.39
N GLU A 97 4.31 -14.40 2.95
CA GLU A 97 4.36 -15.78 3.43
C GLU A 97 4.65 -15.82 4.94
N LYS A 98 5.63 -15.04 5.41
CA LYS A 98 5.98 -14.97 6.84
C LYS A 98 4.80 -14.55 7.70
N VAL A 99 4.14 -13.44 7.37
CA VAL A 99 3.03 -12.93 8.17
C VAL A 99 1.83 -13.88 8.12
N LEU A 100 1.51 -14.42 6.95
CA LEU A 100 0.36 -15.32 6.79
C LEU A 100 0.61 -16.70 7.42
N SER A 101 1.87 -17.13 7.54
CA SER A 101 2.22 -18.41 8.19
C SER A 101 1.88 -18.44 9.69
N GLU A 102 1.63 -17.29 10.31
CA GLU A 102 1.20 -17.22 11.72
C GLU A 102 -0.18 -17.88 11.94
N LYS A 103 -0.99 -18.00 10.87
CA LYS A 103 -2.37 -18.51 10.93
C LYS A 103 -2.70 -19.57 9.87
N TYR A 104 -2.04 -19.54 8.72
CA TYR A 104 -2.33 -20.39 7.57
C TYR A 104 -1.21 -21.37 7.29
N GLU A 105 -1.55 -22.54 6.77
CA GLU A 105 -0.56 -23.42 6.12
C GLU A 105 -0.12 -22.77 4.81
N ILE A 106 1.18 -22.49 4.67
CA ILE A 106 1.74 -21.94 3.43
C ILE A 106 2.08 -23.10 2.49
N LEU A 107 1.44 -23.11 1.33
CA LEU A 107 1.74 -24.06 0.26
C LEU A 107 3.00 -23.65 -0.49
N GLY A 108 3.90 -24.60 -0.68
CA GLY A 108 5.12 -24.42 -1.45
C GLY A 108 4.87 -24.34 -2.95
N GLU A 109 5.95 -24.13 -3.70
CA GLU A 109 5.93 -23.95 -5.15
C GLU A 109 5.24 -25.12 -5.88
N LYS A 110 5.57 -26.36 -5.50
CA LYS A 110 5.09 -27.60 -6.14
C LYS A 110 3.71 -28.06 -5.66
N ASP A 111 3.19 -27.47 -4.58
CA ASP A 111 1.91 -27.87 -4.00
C ASP A 111 0.75 -27.36 -4.84
N LYS A 112 -0.28 -28.20 -5.01
CA LYS A 112 -1.47 -27.85 -5.77
C LYS A 112 -2.51 -27.20 -4.86
N PRO A 113 -3.01 -25.99 -5.18
CA PRO A 113 -4.14 -25.39 -4.49
C PRO A 113 -5.38 -26.30 -4.53
N ASP A 114 -6.19 -26.25 -3.48
CA ASP A 114 -7.50 -26.89 -3.44
C ASP A 114 -8.59 -25.92 -2.94
N LYS A 115 -9.78 -26.45 -2.65
CA LYS A 115 -10.96 -25.68 -2.22
C LYS A 115 -10.77 -24.93 -0.89
N GLN A 116 -9.77 -25.30 -0.10
CA GLN A 116 -9.40 -24.65 1.16
C GLN A 116 -8.19 -23.73 1.00
N THR A 117 -7.64 -23.61 -0.20
CA THR A 117 -6.53 -22.72 -0.51
C THR A 117 -7.04 -21.38 -1.05
N LEU A 118 -6.59 -20.28 -0.44
CA LEU A 118 -6.64 -18.96 -1.04
C LEU A 118 -5.33 -18.72 -1.79
N VAL A 119 -5.42 -18.40 -3.08
CA VAL A 119 -4.26 -18.11 -3.92
C VAL A 119 -4.12 -16.61 -4.03
N ILE A 120 -2.97 -16.08 -3.61
CA ILE A 120 -2.61 -14.67 -3.73
C ILE A 120 -1.64 -14.53 -4.89
N SER A 121 -2.02 -13.78 -5.92
CA SER A 121 -1.17 -13.42 -7.06
C SER A 121 -0.80 -11.94 -6.98
N PRO A 122 0.32 -11.59 -6.35
CA PRO A 122 0.77 -10.21 -6.20
C PRO A 122 1.56 -9.70 -7.41
N ALA A 123 1.53 -8.39 -7.62
CA ALA A 123 2.36 -7.65 -8.55
C ALA A 123 2.99 -6.46 -7.85
N LEU A 124 4.30 -6.29 -7.99
CA LEU A 124 4.99 -5.08 -7.56
C LEU A 124 4.92 -4.08 -8.70
N VAL A 125 4.28 -2.94 -8.44
CA VAL A 125 3.90 -1.99 -9.50
C VAL A 125 4.84 -0.80 -9.54
N TYR A 126 5.31 -0.36 -8.39
CA TYR A 126 6.05 0.88 -8.28
C TYR A 126 6.86 0.90 -6.99
N ALA A 127 8.08 1.44 -7.05
CA ALA A 127 8.84 1.84 -5.88
C ALA A 127 9.65 3.10 -6.19
N THR A 128 9.79 3.98 -5.19
CA THR A 128 10.72 5.10 -5.22
C THR A 128 11.59 5.12 -4.00
N SER A 129 12.86 5.45 -4.22
CA SER A 129 13.82 5.58 -3.14
C SER A 129 13.46 6.79 -2.29
N PRO A 130 13.70 6.74 -0.98
CA PRO A 130 13.50 7.90 -0.14
C PRO A 130 14.49 8.99 -0.52
N GLU A 131 14.00 10.18 -0.86
CA GLU A 131 14.84 11.36 -0.94
C GLU A 131 15.42 11.64 0.45
N TRP A 132 16.69 11.27 0.66
CA TRP A 132 17.41 11.47 1.92
C TRP A 132 17.91 12.92 2.09
N ILE A 133 17.51 13.82 1.19
CA ILE A 133 17.96 15.22 1.17
C ILE A 133 17.10 16.03 2.15
N ILE A 134 17.37 15.86 3.43
CA ILE A 134 17.03 16.84 4.45
C ILE A 134 18.32 17.14 5.22
N ASN A 135 18.82 18.38 5.06
CA ASN A 135 20.03 18.93 5.67
C ASN A 135 20.26 18.39 7.08
N ALA A 136 21.51 18.03 7.42
CA ALA A 136 21.93 17.61 8.76
C ALA A 136 21.43 18.56 9.88
N ALA A 137 21.19 19.83 9.56
CA ALA A 137 20.57 20.82 10.45
C ALA A 137 19.14 20.44 10.92
N THR A 138 18.33 19.82 10.06
CA THR A 138 16.95 19.42 10.37
C THR A 138 16.90 18.18 11.24
N PHE A 139 17.85 17.24 11.06
CA PHE A 139 18.04 16.11 11.98
C PHE A 139 18.30 16.60 13.42
N TRP A 140 19.15 17.62 13.57
CA TRP A 140 19.45 18.24 14.86
C TRP A 140 18.29 19.04 15.47
N LEU A 141 17.43 19.66 14.66
CA LEU A 141 16.37 20.55 15.13
C LEU A 141 15.07 19.84 15.54
N ILE A 142 14.71 18.74 14.88
CA ILE A 142 13.39 18.09 15.10
C ILE A 142 13.49 16.59 15.44
N GLY A 143 14.68 15.99 15.46
CA GLY A 143 14.88 14.60 15.91
C GLY A 143 14.19 13.52 15.06
N PHE A 144 13.59 13.90 13.92
CA PHE A 144 12.83 13.01 13.05
C PHE A 144 13.38 13.03 11.62
N GLN A 145 13.58 11.85 11.05
CA GLN A 145 13.88 11.67 9.63
C GLN A 145 12.56 11.50 8.88
N PHE A 146 12.30 12.39 7.91
CA PHE A 146 11.18 12.23 6.99
C PHE A 146 11.68 11.52 5.72
N SER A 147 11.49 10.21 5.67
CA SER A 147 11.67 9.41 4.46
C SER A 147 10.43 9.52 3.57
N LYS A 148 10.59 10.00 2.33
CA LYS A 148 9.53 10.11 1.31
C LYS A 148 9.61 9.01 0.23
N GLY A 149 10.05 7.80 0.59
CA GLY A 149 9.95 6.65 -0.32
C GLY A 149 8.49 6.22 -0.51
N SER A 150 8.16 5.66 -1.67
CA SER A 150 6.83 5.07 -1.93
C SER A 150 6.98 3.66 -2.46
N VAL A 151 6.03 2.79 -2.13
CA VAL A 151 5.90 1.49 -2.77
C VAL A 151 4.43 1.19 -3.03
N ALA A 152 4.12 0.64 -4.19
CA ALA A 152 2.78 0.24 -4.58
C ALA A 152 2.76 -1.21 -5.04
N PHE A 153 1.70 -1.90 -4.68
CA PHE A 153 1.44 -3.26 -5.13
C PHE A 153 -0.03 -3.43 -5.49
N GLU A 154 -0.26 -4.45 -6.29
CA GLU A 154 -1.58 -4.97 -6.61
C GLU A 154 -1.60 -6.45 -6.31
N ALA A 155 -2.77 -7.01 -5.99
CA ALA A 155 -2.92 -8.44 -5.90
C ALA A 155 -4.31 -8.92 -6.28
N LYS A 156 -4.33 -10.06 -6.96
CA LYS A 156 -5.53 -10.83 -7.23
C LYS A 156 -5.62 -11.99 -6.25
N LEU A 157 -6.79 -12.21 -5.68
CA LEU A 157 -7.09 -13.34 -4.82
C LEU A 157 -8.05 -14.28 -5.55
N SER A 158 -7.68 -15.55 -5.62
CA SER A 158 -8.47 -16.59 -6.29
C SER A 158 -8.74 -17.78 -5.37
N ASP A 159 -9.89 -18.41 -5.56
CA ASP A 159 -10.24 -19.67 -4.91
C ASP A 159 -9.42 -20.82 -5.53
N GLY A 160 -8.61 -21.51 -4.74
CA GLY A 160 -7.68 -22.53 -5.23
C GLY A 160 -8.35 -23.75 -5.88
N GLY A 161 -9.59 -24.05 -5.51
CA GLY A 161 -10.34 -25.17 -6.07
C GLY A 161 -10.98 -24.89 -7.43
N THR A 162 -11.25 -23.62 -7.73
CA THR A 162 -11.96 -23.21 -8.96
C THR A 162 -11.14 -22.29 -9.86
N GLY A 163 -10.07 -21.69 -9.35
CA GLY A 163 -9.29 -20.65 -10.03
C GLY A 163 -10.01 -19.30 -10.15
N ARG A 164 -11.28 -19.22 -9.71
CA ARG A 164 -12.10 -18.01 -9.86
C ARG A 164 -11.52 -16.89 -8.97
N GLU A 165 -11.35 -15.72 -9.55
CA GLU A 165 -11.05 -14.50 -8.80
C GLU A 165 -12.21 -14.17 -7.86
N ILE A 166 -11.88 -13.94 -6.59
CA ILE A 166 -12.84 -13.64 -5.53
C ILE A 166 -12.57 -12.29 -4.88
N ALA A 167 -11.36 -11.76 -5.01
CA ALA A 167 -11.06 -10.41 -4.60
C ALA A 167 -9.88 -9.82 -5.38
N ALA A 168 -9.80 -8.50 -5.38
CA ALA A 168 -8.72 -7.72 -5.97
C ALA A 168 -8.38 -6.58 -5.01
N VAL A 169 -7.08 -6.28 -4.85
CA VAL A 169 -6.60 -5.22 -3.96
C VAL A 169 -5.52 -4.40 -4.64
N ALA A 170 -5.52 -3.10 -4.38
CA ALA A 170 -4.46 -2.19 -4.79
C ALA A 170 -4.11 -1.27 -3.61
N GLU A 171 -2.81 -1.09 -3.35
CA GLU A 171 -2.38 -0.15 -2.33
C GLU A 171 -1.04 0.50 -2.66
N GLU A 172 -0.95 1.79 -2.36
CA GLU A 172 0.28 2.57 -2.34
C GLU A 172 0.54 3.05 -0.90
N ARG A 173 1.78 2.87 -0.46
CA ARG A 173 2.28 3.35 0.83
C ARG A 173 3.41 4.33 0.58
N LYS A 174 3.20 5.58 1.04
CA LYS A 174 4.21 6.63 1.09
C LYS A 174 4.73 6.75 2.52
N GLY A 175 6.05 6.76 2.67
CA GLY A 175 6.73 6.81 3.95
C GLY A 175 6.69 5.47 4.70
N GLY A 176 7.84 5.08 5.22
CA GLY A 176 8.01 3.85 6.00
C GLY A 176 9.40 3.83 6.60
N GLY A 177 9.50 3.75 7.92
CA GLY A 177 10.77 3.83 8.63
C GLY A 177 10.59 4.62 9.91
N GLY A 178 10.11 3.94 10.96
CA GLY A 178 10.18 4.49 12.31
C GLY A 178 11.63 4.59 12.76
N VAL A 179 11.92 5.60 13.58
CA VAL A 179 13.23 5.97 14.17
C VAL A 179 13.85 4.87 15.06
N ALA A 180 13.29 3.67 15.10
CA ALA A 180 13.54 2.68 16.14
C ALA A 180 14.78 1.80 15.95
N ASP A 181 15.58 1.96 14.88
CA ASP A 181 16.82 1.19 14.76
C ASP A 181 18.01 2.00 14.24
N ILE A 182 18.52 2.87 15.12
CA ILE A 182 19.76 3.64 14.93
C ILE A 182 20.98 2.70 14.79
N LYS A 183 20.91 1.43 15.22
CA LYS A 183 22.03 0.48 15.02
C LYS A 183 22.15 -0.03 13.59
N SER A 184 21.07 0.05 12.81
CA SER A 184 21.11 -0.32 11.41
C SER A 184 21.98 0.62 10.58
N LEU A 185 22.16 1.91 10.97
CA LEU A 185 22.78 3.06 10.27
C LEU A 185 24.21 2.89 9.69
N LEU A 186 24.88 1.76 9.90
CA LEU A 186 26.29 1.55 9.52
C LEU A 186 26.55 0.57 8.37
N ILE A 187 25.53 -0.08 7.79
CA ILE A 187 25.72 -1.14 6.78
C ILE A 187 25.04 -0.76 5.46
N GLY A 188 25.79 -0.08 4.58
CA GLY A 188 25.29 0.48 3.31
C GLY A 188 24.73 -0.57 2.36
N GLY A 189 23.44 -0.46 2.04
CA GLY A 189 22.71 -1.31 1.08
C GLY A 189 21.29 -1.61 1.55
N PHE A 190 21.13 -2.05 2.80
CA PHE A 190 19.84 -2.43 3.38
C PHE A 190 18.87 -1.24 3.59
N PHE A 191 19.37 -0.01 3.68
CA PHE A 191 18.54 1.18 3.97
C PHE A 191 17.58 1.58 2.88
N ARG A 192 17.91 1.30 1.62
CA ARG A 192 17.10 1.80 0.49
C ARG A 192 15.71 1.17 0.48
N PHE A 193 15.52 0.02 1.13
CA PHE A 193 14.29 -0.76 1.10
C PHE A 193 13.53 -0.82 2.44
N ILE A 194 14.02 -0.19 3.52
CA ILE A 194 13.37 -0.21 4.85
C ILE A 194 11.90 0.26 4.79
N HIS A 195 11.62 1.24 3.93
CA HIS A 195 10.26 1.74 3.75
C HIS A 195 9.34 0.70 3.06
N ALA A 196 9.90 -0.10 2.16
CA ALA A 196 9.21 -1.18 1.47
C ALA A 196 8.94 -2.34 2.42
N GLU A 197 9.92 -2.75 3.24
CA GLU A 197 9.76 -3.82 4.23
C GLU A 197 8.59 -3.55 5.20
N GLY A 198 8.51 -2.33 5.73
CA GLY A 198 7.42 -1.90 6.59
C GLY A 198 6.06 -1.92 5.89
N ALA A 199 6.02 -1.56 4.61
CA ALA A 199 4.81 -1.65 3.80
C ALA A 199 4.40 -3.12 3.56
N PHE A 200 5.35 -3.98 3.19
CA PHE A 200 5.14 -5.40 2.87
C PHE A 200 4.60 -6.17 4.06
N THR A 201 5.23 -6.00 5.23
CA THR A 201 4.75 -6.60 6.48
C THR A 201 3.31 -6.18 6.79
N ARG A 202 2.99 -4.89 6.59
CA ARG A 202 1.64 -4.39 6.85
C ARG A 202 0.64 -4.90 5.82
N TRP A 203 1.02 -5.10 4.56
CA TRP A 203 0.13 -5.72 3.57
C TRP A 203 -0.17 -7.18 3.91
N GLY A 204 0.80 -7.94 4.42
CA GLY A 204 0.56 -9.27 4.99
C GLY A 204 -0.49 -9.24 6.11
N LYS A 205 -0.38 -8.27 7.02
CA LYS A 205 -1.37 -8.08 8.11
C LYS A 205 -2.74 -7.66 7.58
N ASN A 206 -2.79 -6.85 6.52
CA ASN A 206 -4.04 -6.46 5.88
C ASN A 206 -4.74 -7.67 5.24
N PHE A 207 -3.99 -8.58 4.61
CA PHE A 207 -4.55 -9.83 4.12
C PHE A 207 -5.14 -10.68 5.25
N ASP A 208 -4.41 -10.86 6.36
CA ASP A 208 -4.94 -11.57 7.52
C ASP A 208 -6.22 -10.91 8.08
N LYS A 209 -6.26 -9.57 8.14
CA LYS A 209 -7.47 -8.84 8.53
C LYS A 209 -8.63 -9.11 7.57
N MET A 210 -8.37 -9.09 6.26
CA MET A 210 -9.35 -9.33 5.22
C MET A 210 -9.94 -10.75 5.27
N THR A 211 -9.16 -11.72 5.70
CA THR A 211 -9.54 -13.14 5.82
C THR A 211 -9.95 -13.55 7.24
N SER A 212 -10.02 -12.60 8.17
CA SER A 212 -10.51 -12.80 9.53
C SER A 212 -11.97 -12.37 9.66
N PRO A 213 -12.73 -12.97 10.59
CA PRO A 213 -14.03 -12.43 10.97
C PRO A 213 -13.88 -10.96 11.38
N LEU A 214 -14.82 -10.11 10.98
CA LEU A 214 -14.84 -8.71 11.42
C LEU A 214 -14.98 -8.68 12.94
N THR A 215 -13.92 -8.29 13.66
CA THR A 215 -14.02 -7.99 15.09
C THR A 215 -14.60 -6.60 15.23
N ASN A 216 -15.81 -6.51 15.78
CA ASN A 216 -16.48 -5.24 16.12
C ASN A 216 -15.71 -4.46 17.19
#